data_AF-A0ABD3EDS6-F1
#
_entry.id   AF-A0ABD3EDS6-F1
#
_cell.length_a   1.000
_cell.length_b   1.000
_cell.length_c   1.000
_cell.angle_alpha   90.00
_cell.angle_beta   90.00
_cell.angle_gamma   90.00
#
_symmetry.space_group_name_H-M   'P 1'
#
loop_
_entity.id
_entity.type
_entity.pdbx_description
1 polymer ?
#
loop_
_entity_poly.entity_id
_entity_poly.type
_entity_poly.pdbx_seq_one_letter_code
_entity_poly.pdbx_strand_id
1 'polypeptide(L)'
;MEQGEQKIRAVEEISITSWICERFPSLRSALNVDYVVGQPLAFRWSPNIHVDPSLCILQSYREMLDLMTADQVIWCPYDTDIRAHFPLSSVTYYHGCISAHDVVEPYNPDRVLRQFGYIQTIPRDPVRAGDIPRGDSRAKVLLSSLAPYYDMWRGHVLPSEVFIRRAAPPWEFVPAYMSWYRKSSHPIIQNPEKRSSGAWRPTVTTSDPGR
;
A
#
# COMPACT_ATOMS: atom_id res chain seq x y z
N MET A 1 13.88 -16.76 -19.50
CA MET A 1 13.60 -16.62 -18.05
C MET A 1 13.72 -15.16 -17.63
N GLU A 2 14.78 -14.46 -18.04
CA GLU A 2 15.01 -13.02 -17.83
C GLU A 2 13.84 -12.10 -18.28
N GLN A 3 13.22 -12.39 -19.43
CA GLN A 3 12.09 -11.61 -19.97
C GLN A 3 10.79 -11.75 -19.16
N GLY A 4 10.63 -12.85 -18.40
CA GLY A 4 9.50 -13.06 -17.50
C GLY A 4 9.69 -12.33 -16.17
N GLU A 5 10.92 -12.33 -15.65
CA GLU A 5 11.29 -11.62 -14.41
C GLU A 5 11.21 -10.09 -14.59
N GLN A 6 11.65 -9.56 -15.74
CA GLN A 6 11.48 -8.14 -16.06
C GLN A 6 10.02 -7.73 -16.19
N LYS A 7 9.16 -8.61 -16.71
CA LYS A 7 7.73 -8.34 -16.85
C LYS A 7 7.00 -8.35 -15.50
N ILE A 8 7.41 -9.21 -14.57
CA ILE A 8 6.88 -9.25 -13.19
C ILE A 8 7.33 -8.00 -12.42
N ARG A 9 8.62 -7.65 -12.49
CA ARG A 9 9.15 -6.42 -11.85
C ARG A 9 8.45 -5.16 -12.37
N ALA A 10 8.22 -5.07 -13.68
CA ALA A 10 7.49 -3.95 -14.26
C ALA A 10 6.04 -3.86 -13.73
N VAL A 11 5.34 -4.98 -13.55
CA VAL A 11 3.97 -4.98 -13.01
C VAL A 11 3.94 -4.60 -11.53
N GLU A 12 4.91 -5.07 -10.75
CA GLU A 12 5.05 -4.73 -9.32
C GLU A 12 5.40 -3.24 -9.12
N GLU A 13 6.31 -2.70 -9.92
CA GLU A 13 6.70 -1.28 -9.90
C GLU A 13 5.54 -0.36 -10.34
N ILE A 14 4.76 -0.77 -11.33
CA ILE A 14 3.54 -0.05 -11.77
C ILE A 14 2.48 -0.06 -10.65
N SER A 15 2.36 -1.16 -9.89
CA SER A 15 1.41 -1.28 -8.78
C SER A 15 1.76 -0.32 -7.62
N ILE A 16 3.02 -0.29 -7.17
CA ILE A 16 3.40 0.56 -6.04
C ILE A 16 3.40 2.05 -6.41
N THR A 17 3.78 2.39 -7.64
CA THR A 17 3.77 3.79 -8.12
C THR A 17 2.34 4.33 -8.17
N SER A 18 1.40 3.55 -8.70
CA SER A 18 -0.02 3.92 -8.69
C SER A 18 -0.57 4.02 -7.26
N TRP A 19 -0.18 3.09 -6.38
CA TRP A 19 -0.57 3.12 -4.97
C TRP A 19 -0.17 4.44 -4.27
N ILE A 20 1.04 4.95 -4.57
CA ILE A 20 1.53 6.24 -4.06
C ILE A 20 0.72 7.39 -4.65
N CYS A 21 0.51 7.41 -5.97
CA CYS A 21 -0.22 8.51 -6.64
C CYS A 21 -1.67 8.63 -6.16
N GLU A 22 -2.34 7.52 -5.89
CA GLU A 22 -3.71 7.55 -5.35
C GLU A 22 -3.78 8.12 -3.92
N ARG A 23 -2.71 7.95 -3.12
CA ARG A 23 -2.73 8.32 -1.68
C ARG A 23 -2.06 9.66 -1.37
N PHE A 24 -1.06 10.05 -2.15
CA PHE A 24 -0.21 11.20 -1.88
C PHE A 24 -0.32 12.21 -3.03
N PRO A 25 -1.28 13.16 -2.97
CA PRO A 25 -1.48 14.16 -4.01
C PRO A 25 -0.22 14.92 -4.40
N SER A 26 0.67 15.20 -3.44
CA SER A 26 1.94 15.90 -3.67
C SER A 26 2.99 15.08 -4.43
N LEU A 27 2.81 13.75 -4.51
CA LEU A 27 3.72 12.80 -5.16
C LEU A 27 3.15 12.19 -6.43
N ARG A 28 2.01 12.71 -6.92
CA ARG A 28 1.34 12.18 -8.11
C ARG A 28 2.21 12.33 -9.34
N SER A 29 2.35 11.24 -10.07
CA SER A 29 2.77 11.27 -11.46
C SER A 29 1.70 11.92 -12.34
N ALA A 30 2.07 12.28 -13.57
CA ALA A 30 1.09 12.76 -14.55
C ALA A 30 -0.01 11.71 -14.80
N LEU A 31 -1.21 12.15 -15.14
CA LEU A 31 -2.26 11.24 -15.58
C LEU A 31 -1.85 10.52 -16.87
N ASN A 32 -2.28 9.28 -17.04
CA ASN A 32 -2.22 8.59 -18.31
C ASN A 32 -3.42 9.04 -19.17
N VAL A 33 -3.15 9.72 -20.28
CA VAL A 33 -4.19 10.25 -21.18
C VAL A 33 -5.00 9.15 -21.87
N ASP A 34 -4.44 7.95 -21.98
CA ASP A 34 -5.08 6.79 -22.60
C ASP A 34 -5.84 5.93 -21.57
N TYR A 35 -5.93 6.36 -20.30
CA TYR A 35 -6.63 5.61 -19.28
C TYR A 35 -8.15 5.59 -19.53
N VAL A 36 -8.70 4.38 -19.54
CA VAL A 36 -10.15 4.16 -19.67
C VAL A 36 -10.71 3.58 -18.37
N VAL A 37 -11.84 4.11 -17.92
CA VAL A 37 -12.57 3.58 -16.75
C VAL A 37 -12.89 2.09 -16.97
N GLY A 38 -12.54 1.26 -15.99
CA GLY A 38 -12.64 -0.21 -16.07
C GLY A 38 -11.30 -0.90 -16.29
N GLN A 39 -10.25 -0.18 -16.72
CA GLN A 39 -8.88 -0.68 -16.65
C GLN A 39 -8.35 -0.67 -15.20
N PRO A 40 -7.34 -1.51 -14.88
CA PRO A 40 -6.73 -1.50 -13.56
C PRO A 40 -6.24 -0.08 -13.21
N LEU A 41 -6.52 0.36 -11.97
CA LEU A 41 -6.10 1.69 -11.48
C LEU A 41 -4.58 1.91 -11.57
N ALA A 42 -3.81 0.82 -11.64
CA ALA A 42 -2.38 0.85 -11.88
C ALA A 42 -2.00 1.62 -13.17
N PHE A 43 -2.88 1.63 -14.19
CA PHE A 43 -2.68 2.32 -15.46
C PHE A 43 -3.13 3.79 -15.46
N ARG A 44 -3.78 4.27 -14.39
CA ARG A 44 -4.31 5.64 -14.33
C ARG A 44 -3.22 6.70 -14.35
N TRP A 45 -2.07 6.36 -13.79
CA TRP A 45 -0.93 7.25 -13.67
C TRP A 45 0.13 6.87 -14.69
N SER A 46 0.64 7.87 -15.40
CA SER A 46 1.77 7.72 -16.30
C SER A 46 2.96 7.21 -15.50
N PRO A 47 3.55 6.07 -15.90
CA PRO A 47 4.68 5.52 -15.17
C PRO A 47 5.87 6.49 -15.26
N ASN A 48 6.43 6.89 -14.13
CA ASN A 48 7.64 7.69 -14.10
C ASN A 48 8.86 6.76 -14.25
N ILE A 49 8.89 5.95 -15.31
CA ILE A 49 9.80 4.79 -15.47
C ILE A 49 11.27 5.20 -15.68
N HIS A 50 11.57 6.49 -15.90
CA HIS A 50 12.84 6.89 -16.52
C HIS A 50 13.76 7.80 -15.70
N VAL A 51 13.51 8.00 -14.40
CA VAL A 51 14.40 8.84 -13.60
C VAL A 51 14.88 8.06 -12.39
N ASP A 52 16.14 7.62 -12.43
CA ASP A 52 16.86 7.29 -11.20
C ASP A 52 17.01 8.60 -10.40
N PRO A 53 16.27 8.79 -9.30
CA PRO A 53 16.26 10.05 -8.61
C PRO A 53 17.63 10.28 -7.98
N SER A 54 18.22 11.45 -8.25
CA SER A 54 19.45 11.84 -7.56
C SER A 54 19.25 11.76 -6.03
N LEU A 55 20.34 11.54 -5.29
CA LEU A 55 20.27 11.45 -3.82
C LEU A 55 19.58 12.67 -3.19
N CYS A 56 19.73 13.86 -3.78
CA CYS A 56 19.07 15.09 -3.32
C CYS A 56 17.54 15.03 -3.49
N ILE A 57 17.06 14.48 -4.61
CA ILE A 57 15.62 14.27 -4.86
C ILE A 57 15.07 13.24 -3.86
N LEU A 58 15.78 12.14 -3.64
CA LEU A 58 15.38 11.13 -2.66
C LEU A 58 15.29 11.71 -1.23
N GLN A 59 16.27 12.52 -0.82
CA GLN A 59 16.25 13.21 0.48
C GLN A 59 15.05 14.18 0.57
N SER A 60 14.77 14.92 -0.49
CA SER A 60 13.63 15.85 -0.54
C SER A 60 12.30 15.13 -0.38
N TYR A 61 12.12 13.96 -1.01
CA TYR A 61 10.92 13.15 -0.81
C TYR A 61 10.78 12.64 0.63
N ARG A 62 11.87 12.20 1.25
CA ARG A 62 11.84 11.75 2.66
C ARG A 62 11.46 12.89 3.60
N GLU A 63 12.06 14.06 3.42
CA GLU A 63 11.74 15.26 4.20
C GLU A 63 10.27 15.68 4.01
N MET A 64 9.76 15.61 2.79
CA MET A 64 8.35 15.87 2.51
C MET A 64 7.43 14.90 3.25
N LEU A 65 7.75 13.59 3.21
CA LEU A 65 6.96 12.57 3.90
C LEU A 65 6.99 12.74 5.41
N ASP A 66 8.14 13.10 5.99
CA ASP A 66 8.29 13.32 7.44
C ASP A 66 7.53 14.57 7.93
N LEU A 67 7.40 15.58 7.08
CA LEU A 67 6.64 16.80 7.35
C LEU A 67 5.16 16.67 7.01
N MET A 68 4.75 15.56 6.40
CA MET A 68 3.39 15.39 5.92
C MET A 68 2.42 15.23 7.08
N THR A 69 1.33 15.96 7.00
CA THR A 69 0.23 15.92 7.96
C THR A 69 -0.88 15.00 7.46
N ALA A 70 -1.73 14.53 8.39
CA ALA A 70 -2.72 13.52 8.06
C ALA A 70 -3.77 14.01 7.04
N ASP A 71 -4.12 15.29 7.04
CA ASP A 71 -5.05 15.90 6.09
C ASP A 71 -4.50 16.01 4.67
N GLN A 72 -3.18 15.87 4.48
CA GLN A 72 -2.53 15.87 3.17
C GLN A 72 -2.54 14.50 2.48
N VAL A 73 -3.02 13.46 3.17
CA VAL A 73 -3.08 12.08 2.67
C VAL A 73 -4.51 11.68 2.36
N ILE A 74 -4.72 11.02 1.22
CA ILE A 74 -5.99 10.36 0.89
C ILE A 74 -6.01 8.99 1.56
N TRP A 75 -6.70 8.90 2.69
CA TRP A 75 -6.77 7.69 3.50
C TRP A 75 -7.72 6.63 2.95
N CYS A 76 -8.75 7.06 2.22
CA CYS A 76 -9.78 6.21 1.63
C CYS A 76 -9.73 6.31 0.10
N PRO A 77 -8.66 5.83 -0.56
CA PRO A 77 -8.53 5.98 -2.01
C PRO A 77 -9.56 5.15 -2.78
N TYR A 78 -10.08 4.07 -2.17
CA TYR A 78 -11.16 3.26 -2.73
C TYR A 78 -12.51 3.84 -2.29
N ASP A 79 -12.84 5.01 -2.80
CA ASP A 79 -14.10 5.69 -2.52
C ASP A 79 -15.32 4.93 -3.07
N THR A 80 -16.51 5.47 -2.85
CA THR A 80 -17.76 4.86 -3.31
C THR A 80 -17.83 4.66 -4.81
N ASP A 81 -17.22 5.54 -5.61
CA ASP A 81 -17.30 5.49 -7.06
C ASP A 81 -16.39 4.37 -7.60
N ILE A 82 -15.18 4.25 -7.07
CA ILE A 82 -14.28 3.13 -7.39
C ILE A 82 -14.89 1.82 -6.91
N ARG A 83 -15.45 1.77 -5.69
CA ARG A 83 -16.06 0.56 -5.14
C ARG A 83 -17.36 0.15 -5.84
N ALA A 84 -18.04 1.07 -6.53
CA ALA A 84 -19.19 0.74 -7.37
C ALA A 84 -18.77 -0.09 -8.59
N HIS A 85 -17.60 0.22 -9.16
CA HIS A 85 -17.04 -0.52 -10.29
C HIS A 85 -16.27 -1.78 -9.85
N PHE A 86 -15.64 -1.73 -8.67
CA PHE A 86 -14.81 -2.79 -8.12
C PHE A 86 -15.24 -3.14 -6.68
N PRO A 87 -16.33 -3.91 -6.52
CA PRO A 87 -16.84 -4.27 -5.20
C PRO A 87 -15.85 -5.15 -4.44
N LEU A 88 -15.67 -4.88 -3.15
CA LEU A 88 -14.84 -5.70 -2.27
C LEU A 88 -15.60 -6.97 -1.87
N SER A 89 -14.99 -8.12 -2.12
CA SER A 89 -15.46 -9.42 -1.65
C SER A 89 -15.00 -9.68 -0.21
N SER A 90 -15.63 -10.62 0.49
CA SER A 90 -15.21 -10.99 1.85
C SER A 90 -13.74 -11.48 1.90
N VAL A 91 -13.23 -12.03 0.81
CA VAL A 91 -11.82 -12.44 0.67
C VAL A 91 -10.83 -11.27 0.79
N THR A 92 -11.25 -10.03 0.50
CA THR A 92 -10.42 -8.84 0.71
C THR A 92 -10.00 -8.67 2.16
N TYR A 93 -10.76 -9.23 3.10
CA TYR A 93 -10.46 -9.15 4.52
C TYR A 93 -9.78 -10.41 5.05
N TYR A 94 -9.27 -11.29 4.19
CA TYR A 94 -8.44 -12.41 4.60
C TYR A 94 -7.18 -11.91 5.32
N HIS A 95 -6.83 -12.50 6.46
CA HIS A 95 -5.60 -12.20 7.19
C HIS A 95 -4.75 -13.47 7.26
N GLY A 96 -3.64 -13.49 6.54
CA GLY A 96 -2.89 -14.72 6.33
C GLY A 96 -1.80 -14.53 5.29
N CYS A 97 -1.32 -15.62 4.69
CA CYS A 97 -0.41 -15.53 3.55
C CYS A 97 -1.17 -15.66 2.24
N ILE A 98 -0.76 -14.85 1.25
CA ILE A 98 -1.19 -14.99 -0.14
C ILE A 98 0.02 -15.42 -0.98
N SER A 99 -0.23 -16.18 -2.03
CA SER A 99 0.81 -16.61 -2.96
C SER A 99 0.53 -16.16 -4.38
N ALA A 100 1.54 -15.60 -5.02
CA ALA A 100 1.57 -15.39 -6.46
C ALA A 100 2.76 -16.19 -7.01
N HIS A 101 2.46 -17.23 -7.79
CA HIS A 101 3.46 -18.19 -8.27
C HIS A 101 4.23 -18.86 -7.11
N ASP A 102 5.55 -18.67 -7.05
CA ASP A 102 6.45 -19.20 -6.02
C ASP A 102 6.70 -18.22 -4.86
N VAL A 103 6.14 -17.01 -4.94
CA VAL A 103 6.28 -15.99 -3.92
C VAL A 103 5.09 -16.05 -2.96
N VAL A 104 5.39 -16.07 -1.67
CA VAL A 104 4.41 -16.06 -0.59
C VAL A 104 4.63 -14.82 0.25
N GLU A 105 3.62 -13.96 0.32
CA GLU A 105 3.67 -12.71 1.05
C GLU A 105 2.60 -12.69 2.16
N PRO A 106 2.94 -12.18 3.35
CA PRO A 106 1.96 -11.84 4.36
C PRO A 106 0.95 -10.82 3.83
N TYR A 107 -0.33 -11.09 4.04
CA TYR A 107 -1.44 -10.21 3.76
C TYR A 107 -2.16 -9.86 5.06
N ASN A 108 -2.04 -8.60 5.47
CA ASN A 108 -2.54 -8.08 6.75
C ASN A 108 -3.44 -6.85 6.53
N PRO A 109 -4.68 -7.04 6.03
CA PRO A 109 -5.56 -5.92 5.67
C PRO A 109 -5.99 -5.08 6.87
N ASP A 110 -5.92 -5.62 8.09
CA ASP A 110 -6.15 -4.90 9.33
C ASP A 110 -5.10 -3.82 9.63
N ARG A 111 -3.95 -3.81 8.95
CA ARG A 111 -2.97 -2.69 9.03
C ARG A 111 -3.38 -1.47 8.22
N VAL A 112 -4.37 -1.61 7.34
CA VAL A 112 -4.77 -0.58 6.37
C VAL A 112 -6.28 -0.35 6.37
N LEU A 113 -6.95 -0.49 7.52
CA LEU A 113 -8.42 -0.36 7.65
C LEU A 113 -8.97 0.97 7.13
N ARG A 114 -8.18 2.03 7.24
CA ARG A 114 -8.52 3.35 6.68
C ARG A 114 -8.72 3.32 5.16
N GLN A 115 -7.99 2.48 4.43
CA GLN A 115 -8.18 2.31 2.99
C GLN A 115 -9.54 1.74 2.64
N PHE A 116 -10.12 0.97 3.55
CA PHE A 116 -11.47 0.43 3.46
C PHE A 116 -12.52 1.36 4.08
N GLY A 117 -12.12 2.53 4.57
CA GLY A 117 -12.99 3.54 5.17
C GLY A 117 -13.36 3.28 6.63
N TYR A 118 -12.59 2.46 7.35
CA TYR A 118 -12.82 2.18 8.78
C TYR A 118 -11.77 2.83 9.65
N ILE A 119 -12.11 3.07 10.93
CA ILE A 119 -11.13 3.53 11.91
C ILE A 119 -10.00 2.51 12.05
N GLN A 120 -8.78 2.99 12.20
CA GLN A 120 -7.63 2.09 12.39
C GLN A 120 -7.56 1.60 13.84
N THR A 121 -7.67 0.28 14.01
CA THR A 121 -7.45 -0.42 15.28
C THR A 121 -5.99 -0.88 15.39
N ILE A 122 -5.61 -1.42 16.55
CA ILE A 122 -4.30 -2.10 16.68
C ILE A 122 -4.37 -3.37 15.82
N PRO A 123 -3.49 -3.51 14.80
CA PRO A 123 -3.50 -4.69 13.95
C PRO A 123 -3.02 -5.89 14.75
N ARG A 124 -3.44 -7.07 14.32
CA ARG A 124 -2.95 -8.34 14.83
C ARG A 124 -1.46 -8.49 14.54
N ASP A 125 -0.84 -9.44 15.25
CA ASP A 125 0.55 -9.78 14.98
C ASP A 125 0.72 -10.12 13.50
N PRO A 126 1.75 -9.57 12.85
CA PRO A 126 1.97 -9.86 11.44
C PRO A 126 2.24 -11.35 11.30
N VAL A 127 1.69 -11.93 10.24
CA VAL A 127 2.01 -13.29 9.86
C VAL A 127 3.49 -13.31 9.52
N ARG A 128 4.32 -13.92 10.37
CA ARG A 128 5.75 -13.91 10.14
C ARG A 128 6.05 -14.93 9.04
N ALA A 129 6.80 -14.50 8.03
CA ALA A 129 7.30 -15.40 7.00
C ALA A 129 8.27 -16.49 7.54
N GLY A 130 8.61 -16.47 8.84
CA GLY A 130 9.33 -17.54 9.54
C GLY A 130 8.42 -18.60 10.17
N ASP A 131 7.14 -18.30 10.37
CA ASP A 131 6.13 -19.26 10.84
C ASP A 131 5.62 -20.16 9.70
N ILE A 132 6.01 -19.82 8.45
CA ILE A 132 5.72 -20.60 7.24
C ILE A 132 6.87 -21.58 7.02
N PRO A 133 6.65 -22.90 6.98
CA PRO A 133 7.69 -23.88 6.68
C PRO A 133 8.35 -23.57 5.33
N ARG A 134 9.63 -23.22 5.36
CA ARG A 134 10.43 -22.97 4.15
C ARG A 134 11.06 -24.28 3.69
N GLY A 135 10.99 -24.58 2.40
CA GLY A 135 11.82 -25.64 1.81
C GLY A 135 13.30 -25.24 1.75
N ASP A 136 14.17 -26.18 1.35
CA ASP A 136 15.64 -26.02 1.33
C ASP A 136 16.18 -24.86 0.48
N SER A 137 15.34 -24.21 -0.32
CA SER A 137 15.69 -23.01 -1.10
C SER A 137 14.86 -21.84 -0.63
N ARG A 138 15.51 -20.74 -0.23
CA ARG A 138 14.92 -19.50 0.32
C ARG A 138 13.77 -18.87 -0.50
N ALA A 139 13.49 -19.36 -1.70
CA ALA A 139 12.48 -18.87 -2.63
C ALA A 139 11.32 -19.86 -2.92
N LYS A 140 11.29 -21.06 -2.33
CA LYS A 140 10.17 -22.00 -2.53
C LYS A 140 9.56 -22.33 -1.18
N VAL A 141 8.61 -21.51 -0.77
CA VAL A 141 7.63 -21.97 0.21
C VAL A 141 6.90 -23.16 -0.42
N LEU A 142 6.85 -24.29 0.28
CA LEU A 142 6.09 -25.44 -0.20
C LEU A 142 4.63 -24.97 -0.24
N LEU A 143 4.03 -24.80 -1.42
CA LEU A 143 2.64 -24.36 -1.56
C LEU A 143 1.69 -25.27 -0.74
N SER A 144 2.05 -26.53 -0.57
CA SER A 144 1.38 -27.50 0.30
C SER A 144 1.37 -27.12 1.78
N SER A 145 2.36 -26.37 2.28
CA SER A 145 2.35 -25.84 3.64
C SER A 145 1.31 -24.73 3.85
N LEU A 146 0.81 -24.13 2.76
CA LEU A 146 -0.29 -23.16 2.79
C LEU A 146 -1.66 -23.79 2.56
N ALA A 147 -1.73 -25.07 2.18
CA ALA A 147 -3.00 -25.75 1.91
C ALA A 147 -4.02 -25.62 3.06
N PRO A 148 -3.64 -25.75 4.35
CA PRO A 148 -4.59 -25.56 5.45
C PRO A 148 -5.16 -24.13 5.54
N TYR A 149 -4.36 -23.11 5.19
CA TYR A 149 -4.81 -21.71 5.17
C TYR A 149 -5.80 -21.46 4.03
N TYR A 150 -5.58 -22.09 2.88
CA TYR A 150 -6.44 -21.93 1.70
C TYR A 150 -7.73 -22.75 1.81
N ASP A 151 -7.66 -23.99 2.30
CA ASP A 151 -8.84 -24.83 2.48
C ASP A 151 -9.82 -24.24 3.50
N MET A 152 -9.31 -23.54 4.52
CA MET A 152 -10.10 -22.93 5.58
C MET A 152 -10.05 -21.39 5.57
N TRP A 153 -9.80 -20.77 4.40
CA TRP A 153 -9.57 -19.32 4.27
C TRP A 153 -10.67 -18.45 4.90
N ARG A 154 -11.91 -18.92 4.91
CA ARG A 154 -13.05 -18.22 5.54
C ARG A 154 -12.85 -18.01 7.05
N GLY A 155 -12.19 -18.96 7.73
CA GLY A 155 -11.83 -18.85 9.15
C GLY A 155 -10.71 -17.83 9.41
N HIS A 156 -10.00 -17.42 8.37
CA HIS A 156 -8.94 -16.41 8.42
C HIS A 156 -9.41 -15.01 8.00
N VAL A 157 -10.69 -14.85 7.65
CA VAL A 157 -11.28 -13.53 7.37
C VAL A 157 -11.38 -12.74 8.68
N LEU A 158 -11.00 -11.46 8.64
CA LEU A 158 -11.16 -10.56 9.78
C LEU A 158 -12.63 -10.54 10.23
N PRO A 159 -12.91 -10.73 11.53
CA PRO A 159 -14.26 -10.76 12.03
C PRO A 159 -14.82 -9.32 12.17
N SER A 160 -16.14 -9.20 12.30
CA SER A 160 -16.82 -7.90 12.23
C SER A 160 -16.38 -6.89 13.29
N GLU A 161 -15.87 -7.36 14.43
CA GLU A 161 -15.43 -6.51 15.55
C GLU A 161 -14.18 -5.68 15.19
N VAL A 162 -13.41 -6.10 14.18
CA VAL A 162 -12.29 -5.30 13.66
C VAL A 162 -12.80 -4.04 12.95
N PHE A 163 -13.98 -4.13 12.34
CA PHE A 163 -14.63 -3.04 11.59
C PHE A 163 -15.54 -2.18 12.49
N ILE A 164 -14.99 -1.69 13.60
CA ILE A 164 -15.73 -0.98 14.67
C ILE A 164 -16.70 0.08 14.12
N ARG A 165 -16.20 1.02 13.31
CA ARG A 165 -17.01 2.02 12.61
C ARG A 165 -16.25 2.69 11.47
N ARG A 166 -16.98 3.45 10.66
CA ARG A 166 -16.43 4.33 9.63
C ARG A 166 -15.57 5.44 10.26
N ALA A 167 -14.44 5.72 9.62
CA ALA A 167 -13.55 6.81 10.02
C ALA A 167 -14.16 8.16 9.60
N ALA A 168 -14.26 9.08 10.56
CA ALA A 168 -14.71 10.45 10.33
C ALA A 168 -14.03 11.36 11.35
N PRO A 169 -12.92 12.04 10.99
CA PRO A 169 -12.32 12.16 9.66
C PRO A 169 -11.58 10.88 9.17
N PRO A 170 -11.20 10.79 7.88
CA PRO A 170 -10.59 9.58 7.28
C PRO A 170 -9.29 9.09 7.95
N TRP A 171 -8.54 9.98 8.60
CA TRP A 171 -7.30 9.65 9.32
C TRP A 171 -7.52 9.10 10.74
N GLU A 172 -8.77 8.92 11.16
CA GLU A 172 -9.10 8.50 12.52
C GLU A 172 -8.57 7.10 12.90
N PHE A 173 -8.23 6.96 14.18
CA PHE A 173 -7.69 5.75 14.78
C PHE A 173 -8.10 5.64 16.25
N VAL A 174 -8.05 4.42 16.81
CA VAL A 174 -8.29 4.22 18.24
C VAL A 174 -7.17 4.84 19.09
N PRO A 175 -7.42 5.36 20.30
CA PRO A 175 -6.43 6.10 21.09
C PRO A 175 -5.08 5.37 21.28
N ALA A 176 -5.13 4.05 21.46
CA ALA A 176 -3.93 3.23 21.68
C ALA A 176 -3.11 2.96 20.39
N TYR A 177 -3.66 3.23 19.20
CA TYR A 177 -3.03 2.92 17.92
C TYR A 177 -1.70 3.67 17.73
N MET A 178 -1.65 4.98 17.99
CA MET A 178 -0.42 5.75 17.76
C MET A 178 0.72 5.36 18.71
N SER A 179 0.39 4.96 19.93
CA SER A 179 1.38 4.43 20.88
C SER A 179 1.95 3.10 20.39
N TRP A 180 1.10 2.20 19.89
CA TRP A 180 1.54 0.97 19.25
C TRP A 180 2.38 1.26 17.99
N TYR A 181 1.93 2.15 17.11
CA TYR A 181 2.59 2.47 15.86
C TYR A 181 4.01 2.99 16.08
N ARG A 182 4.21 3.91 17.03
CA ARG A 182 5.55 4.44 17.36
C ARG A 182 6.47 3.40 17.99
N LYS A 183 5.93 2.42 18.69
CA LYS A 183 6.71 1.31 19.27
C LYS A 183 7.11 0.27 18.21
N SER A 184 6.25 0.06 17.22
CA SER A 184 6.38 -1.03 16.24
C SER A 184 6.86 -0.58 14.86
N SER A 185 7.05 0.72 14.64
CA SER A 185 7.43 1.31 13.34
C SER A 185 8.46 2.44 13.51
N HIS A 186 8.96 2.94 12.38
CA HIS A 186 9.85 4.10 12.31
C HIS A 186 9.06 5.34 11.86
N PRO A 187 8.88 6.36 12.71
CA PRO A 187 8.07 7.54 12.38
C PRO A 187 8.77 8.54 11.45
N ILE A 188 10.08 8.40 11.25
CA ILE A 188 10.92 9.29 10.46
C ILE A 188 11.64 8.45 9.40
N ILE A 189 11.52 8.85 8.15
CA ILE A 189 12.14 8.21 6.99
C ILE A 189 13.49 8.88 6.70
N GLN A 190 13.60 10.20 6.88
CA GLN A 190 14.82 10.94 6.61
C GLN A 190 15.91 10.58 7.62
N ASN A 191 17.12 10.37 7.11
CA ASN A 191 18.28 10.26 7.99
C ASN A 191 18.60 11.67 8.54
N PRO A 192 18.58 11.89 9.88
CA PRO A 192 18.81 13.21 10.48
C PRO A 192 20.14 13.86 10.08
N GLU A 193 21.15 13.06 9.74
CA GLU A 193 22.50 13.51 9.38
C GLU A 193 22.63 13.87 7.89
N LYS A 194 21.62 13.57 7.06
CA LYS A 194 21.70 13.68 5.60
C LYS A 194 20.54 14.50 5.04
N ARG A 195 20.51 15.81 5.34
CA ARG A 195 19.51 16.75 4.81
C ARG A 195 19.76 17.14 3.36
N SER A 196 18.68 17.42 2.62
CA SER A 196 18.78 17.99 1.28
C SER A 196 19.36 19.42 1.36
N SER A 197 20.22 19.79 0.39
CA SER A 197 20.89 21.11 0.36
C SER A 197 20.05 22.21 -0.29
N GLY A 198 18.80 21.94 -0.70
CA GLY A 198 17.95 22.95 -1.35
C GLY A 198 16.61 22.41 -1.83
N ALA A 199 15.60 23.31 -1.77
CA ALA A 199 14.18 23.06 -1.95
C ALA A 199 13.79 22.52 -3.33
N TRP A 200 13.82 21.20 -3.50
CA TRP A 200 13.07 20.58 -4.58
C TRP A 200 11.57 20.59 -4.23
N ARG A 201 10.75 21.22 -5.08
CA ARG A 201 9.28 21.16 -5.01
C ARG A 201 8.80 20.31 -6.20
N PRO A 202 8.00 19.25 -5.97
CA PRO A 202 7.36 18.55 -7.06
C PRO A 202 6.52 19.51 -7.87
N THR A 203 6.54 19.35 -9.20
CA THR A 203 5.59 20.00 -10.09
C THR A 203 4.19 19.54 -9.72
N VAL A 204 3.46 20.37 -8.98
CA VAL A 204 2.00 20.23 -8.83
C VAL A 204 1.42 20.56 -10.19
N THR A 205 1.10 19.54 -10.98
CA THR A 205 0.26 19.73 -12.15
C THR A 205 -1.15 19.96 -11.62
N THR A 206 -1.51 21.22 -11.36
CA THR A 206 -2.90 21.67 -11.24
C THR A 206 -3.54 21.53 -12.62
N SER A 207 -3.85 20.31 -13.02
CA SER A 207 -4.95 20.08 -13.94
C SER A 207 -6.14 19.70 -13.07
N ASP A 208 -6.96 20.69 -12.78
CA ASP A 208 -8.33 20.53 -12.30
C ASP A 208 -9.18 20.11 -13.52
N PRO A 209 -9.69 18.87 -13.62
CA PRO A 209 -10.84 18.61 -14.45
C PRO A 209 -12.05 18.82 -13.54
N GLY A 210 -12.73 19.94 -13.75
CA GLY A 210 -13.87 20.36 -12.95
C GLY A 210 -14.83 19.22 -12.59
N ARG A 211 -15.25 19.23 -11.33
CA ARG A 211 -16.58 18.77 -10.96
C ARG A 211 -17.64 19.73 -11.51
#